data_AF-G7H356-F1
#
_entry.id   AF-G7H356-F1
#
_cell.length_a   1.000
_cell.length_b   1.000
_cell.length_c   1.000
_cell.angle_alpha   90.00
_cell.angle_beta   90.00
_cell.angle_gamma   90.00
#
_symmetry.space_group_name_H-M   'P 1'
#
loop_
_entity.id
_entity.type
_entity.pdbx_description
1 polymer ?
#
loop_
_entity_poly.entity_id
_entity_poly.type
_entity_poly.pdbx_seq_one_letter_code
_entity_poly.pdbx_strand_id
1 'polypeptide(L)'
;MSLVCDQPADVDALAAAAQRAGATTIKPVSKSFWGYGGSLRSPDGTVWTLASSSKKNTAPPTGRADQLVLLIGVDDVAATKAFYSERGLAVGKSFGRKYVEFDTPGAAVTLAVQGRKAVAKNAGVDPAGSGSRRLTVVGGLGALTDPDGYRWE
;
A
#
# COMPACT_ATOMS: atom_id res chain seq x y z
N MET A 1 3.42 -2.64 1.83
CA MET A 1 2.41 -2.98 0.79
C MET A 1 1.02 -2.96 1.40
N SER A 2 -0.03 -2.83 0.60
CA SER A 2 -1.41 -2.87 1.08
C SER A 2 -2.25 -3.89 0.31
N LEU A 3 -3.10 -4.62 1.04
CA LEU A 3 -4.18 -5.42 0.48
C LEU A 3 -5.50 -4.70 0.80
N VAL A 4 -6.26 -4.38 -0.25
CA VAL A 4 -7.56 -3.74 -0.13
C VAL A 4 -8.64 -4.79 -0.37
N CYS A 5 -9.60 -4.85 0.54
CA CYS A 5 -10.71 -5.78 0.52
C CYS A 5 -12.03 -5.00 0.49
N ASP A 6 -13.06 -5.60 -0.06
CA ASP A 6 -14.40 -5.00 -0.16
C ASP A 6 -15.08 -4.77 1.20
N GLN A 7 -14.78 -5.60 2.20
CA GLN A 7 -15.46 -5.56 3.50
C GLN A 7 -14.58 -5.97 4.69
N PRO A 8 -14.98 -5.61 5.93
CA PRO A 8 -14.24 -5.97 7.14
C PRO A 8 -13.98 -7.47 7.34
N ALA A 9 -14.94 -8.34 7.01
CA ALA A 9 -14.79 -9.78 7.20
C ALA A 9 -13.64 -10.39 6.37
N ASP A 10 -13.37 -9.85 5.18
CA ASP A 10 -12.24 -10.27 4.35
C ASP A 10 -10.91 -9.79 4.93
N VAL A 11 -10.88 -8.58 5.49
CA VAL A 11 -9.72 -8.07 6.26
C VAL A 11 -9.41 -8.99 7.45
N ASP A 12 -10.43 -9.36 8.23
CA ASP A 12 -10.28 -10.25 9.38
C ASP A 12 -9.77 -11.64 8.95
N ALA A 13 -10.33 -12.20 7.87
CA ALA A 13 -9.92 -13.50 7.34
C ALA A 13 -8.45 -13.51 6.89
N LEU A 14 -8.01 -12.47 6.17
CA LEU A 14 -6.63 -12.32 5.72
C LEU A 14 -5.67 -12.07 6.90
N ALA A 15 -6.06 -11.25 7.87
CA ALA A 15 -5.27 -11.02 9.08
C ALA A 15 -5.04 -12.34 9.84
N ALA A 16 -6.10 -13.10 10.06
CA ALA A 16 -6.03 -14.38 10.73
C ALA A 16 -5.18 -15.41 9.94
N ALA A 17 -5.30 -15.43 8.61
CA ALA A 17 -4.47 -16.28 7.76
C ALA A 17 -2.98 -15.92 7.85
N ALA A 18 -2.65 -14.63 7.79
CA ALA A 18 -1.29 -14.15 7.93
C ALA A 18 -0.70 -14.49 9.31
N GLN A 19 -1.48 -14.32 10.38
CA GLN A 19 -1.04 -14.68 11.73
C GLN A 19 -0.78 -16.19 11.86
N ARG A 20 -1.64 -17.05 11.31
CA ARG A 20 -1.39 -18.51 11.24
C ARG A 20 -0.13 -18.85 10.45
N ALA A 21 0.22 -18.04 9.45
CA ALA A 21 1.45 -18.17 8.69
C ALA A 21 2.69 -17.54 9.36
N GLY A 22 2.56 -17.06 10.61
CA GLY A 22 3.67 -16.53 11.39
C GLY A 22 3.85 -15.00 11.33
N ALA A 23 2.91 -14.27 10.72
CA ALA A 23 2.94 -12.82 10.76
C ALA A 23 2.64 -12.29 12.17
N THR A 24 3.30 -11.19 12.54
CA THR A 24 3.09 -10.48 13.82
C THR A 24 2.24 -9.24 13.61
N THR A 25 1.29 -8.99 14.51
CA THR A 25 0.43 -7.80 14.45
C THR A 25 1.23 -6.55 14.84
N ILE A 26 1.21 -5.53 14.00
CA ILE A 26 1.72 -4.18 14.33
C ILE A 26 0.57 -3.31 14.83
N LYS A 27 -0.53 -3.27 14.06
CA LYS A 27 -1.78 -2.61 14.44
C LYS A 27 -2.93 -3.59 14.34
N PRO A 28 -3.69 -3.81 15.43
CA PRO A 28 -4.90 -4.62 15.38
C PRO A 28 -5.88 -4.10 14.34
N VAL A 29 -6.57 -5.03 13.65
CA VAL A 29 -7.67 -4.68 12.76
C VAL A 29 -8.79 -4.02 13.57
N SER A 30 -9.21 -2.85 13.12
CA SER A 30 -10.20 -2.05 13.84
C SER A 30 -10.92 -1.07 12.92
N LYS A 31 -12.10 -0.61 13.37
CA LYS A 31 -12.80 0.50 12.71
C LYS A 31 -12.04 1.81 12.93
N SER A 32 -11.96 2.61 11.89
CA SER A 32 -11.40 3.96 11.93
C SER A 32 -12.30 4.95 11.19
N PHE A 33 -11.88 6.22 11.15
CA PHE A 33 -12.54 7.23 10.34
C PHE A 33 -12.55 6.84 8.85
N TRP A 34 -11.46 6.26 8.35
CA TRP A 34 -11.23 5.97 6.94
C TRP A 34 -11.77 4.61 6.46
N GLY A 35 -12.26 3.77 7.37
CA GLY A 35 -12.74 2.43 7.02
C GLY A 35 -12.50 1.42 8.14
N TYR A 36 -12.07 0.23 7.76
CA TYR A 36 -11.69 -0.87 8.65
C TYR A 36 -10.33 -1.42 8.23
N GLY A 37 -9.41 -1.65 9.17
CA GLY A 37 -8.09 -2.14 8.80
C GLY A 37 -7.09 -2.22 9.94
N GLY A 38 -5.93 -2.76 9.61
CA GLY A 38 -4.81 -2.97 10.52
C GLY A 38 -3.52 -3.20 9.75
N SER A 39 -2.44 -3.48 10.47
CA SER A 39 -1.14 -3.79 9.86
C SER A 39 -0.44 -4.92 10.56
N LEU A 40 0.32 -5.68 9.79
CA LEU A 40 1.07 -6.84 10.22
C LEU A 40 2.45 -6.87 9.57
N ARG A 41 3.37 -7.58 10.20
CA ARG A 41 4.70 -7.87 9.69
C ARG A 41 4.80 -9.36 9.37
N SER A 42 5.05 -9.70 8.12
CA SER A 42 5.32 -11.07 7.72
C SER A 42 6.70 -11.54 8.23
N PRO A 43 6.96 -12.86 8.27
CA PRO A 43 8.23 -13.41 8.77
C PRO A 43 9.49 -12.90 8.05
N ASP A 44 9.37 -12.50 6.79
CA ASP A 44 10.44 -11.88 5.99
C ASP A 44 10.73 -10.41 6.36
N GLY A 45 9.97 -9.84 7.31
CA GLY A 45 10.07 -8.45 7.76
C GLY A 45 9.20 -7.47 6.97
N THR A 46 8.54 -7.90 5.90
CA THR A 46 7.68 -7.03 5.08
C THR A 46 6.47 -6.56 5.88
N VAL A 47 6.16 -5.27 5.79
CA VAL A 47 5.00 -4.67 6.46
C VAL A 47 3.83 -4.57 5.48
N TRP A 48 2.71 -5.18 5.89
CA TRP A 48 1.46 -5.24 5.15
C TRP A 48 0.40 -4.44 5.89
N THR A 49 -0.31 -3.58 5.15
CA THR A 49 -1.56 -2.94 5.62
C THR A 49 -2.73 -3.69 5.00
N LEU A 50 -3.71 -4.08 5.82
CA LEU A 50 -4.98 -4.64 5.37
C LEU A 50 -6.04 -3.57 5.54
N ALA A 51 -6.83 -3.30 4.50
CA ALA A 51 -7.80 -2.22 4.55
C ALA A 51 -9.08 -2.56 3.78
N SER A 52 -10.19 -2.02 4.27
CA SER A 52 -11.48 -1.93 3.59
C SER A 52 -12.01 -0.51 3.80
N SER A 53 -12.49 0.14 2.74
CA SER A 53 -13.19 1.43 2.86
C SER A 53 -14.58 1.27 3.49
N SER A 54 -15.18 0.09 3.35
CA SER A 54 -16.40 -0.31 4.05
C SER A 54 -16.13 -0.55 5.54
N LYS A 55 -17.16 -0.28 6.34
CA LYS A 55 -17.20 -0.55 7.80
C LYS A 55 -18.22 -1.62 8.17
N LYS A 56 -18.87 -2.23 7.17
CA LYS A 56 -19.95 -3.21 7.33
C LYS A 56 -19.73 -4.38 6.38
N ASN A 57 -20.10 -5.57 6.83
CA ASN A 57 -20.17 -6.74 5.98
C ASN A 57 -21.50 -6.71 5.22
N THR A 58 -21.46 -7.06 3.93
CA THR A 58 -22.62 -7.12 3.05
C THR A 58 -22.81 -8.50 2.44
N ALA A 59 -21.79 -9.36 2.52
CA ALA A 59 -21.80 -10.72 2.00
C ALA A 59 -20.92 -11.65 2.87
N PRO A 60 -21.00 -12.98 2.69
CA PRO A 60 -20.03 -13.89 3.30
C PRO A 60 -18.58 -13.53 2.93
N PRO A 61 -17.59 -13.77 3.82
CA PRO A 61 -16.20 -13.51 3.52
C PRO A 61 -15.70 -14.44 2.41
N THR A 62 -14.98 -13.86 1.46
CA THR A 62 -14.30 -14.56 0.36
C THR A 62 -12.88 -14.98 0.74
N GLY A 63 -12.28 -14.28 1.72
CA GLY A 63 -10.88 -14.44 2.11
C GLY A 63 -9.89 -13.92 1.06
N ARG A 64 -10.33 -13.01 0.19
CA ARG A 64 -9.51 -12.44 -0.89
C ARG A 64 -9.39 -10.93 -0.75
N ALA A 65 -8.31 -10.40 -1.31
CA ALA A 65 -8.14 -8.97 -1.52
C ALA A 65 -8.47 -8.67 -2.99
N ASP A 66 -9.19 -7.57 -3.19
CA ASP A 66 -9.62 -7.10 -4.51
C ASP A 66 -8.50 -6.31 -5.21
N GLN A 67 -7.63 -5.67 -4.41
CA GLN A 67 -6.49 -4.93 -4.92
C GLN A 67 -5.23 -5.14 -4.09
N LEU A 68 -4.12 -5.25 -4.80
CA LEU A 68 -2.77 -5.15 -4.27
C LEU A 68 -2.23 -3.76 -4.59
N VAL A 69 -1.91 -2.97 -3.56
CA VAL A 69 -1.42 -1.60 -3.72
C VAL A 69 0.03 -1.49 -3.25
N LEU A 70 0.90 -1.04 -4.15
CA LEU A 70 2.23 -0.56 -3.80
C LEU A 70 2.12 0.92 -3.44
N LEU A 71 1.94 1.19 -2.15
CA LEU A 71 1.95 2.55 -1.60
C LEU A 71 3.37 2.96 -1.20
N ILE A 72 3.96 3.88 -1.95
CA ILE A 72 5.32 4.38 -1.74
C ILE A 72 5.30 5.64 -0.87
N GLY A 73 6.08 5.62 0.20
CA GLY A 73 6.31 6.76 1.09
C GLY A 73 7.44 7.66 0.59
N VAL A 74 7.11 8.86 0.13
CA VAL A 74 8.06 9.80 -0.48
C VAL A 74 8.27 11.08 0.34
N ASP A 75 9.37 11.77 0.11
CA ASP A 75 9.64 13.09 0.72
C ASP A 75 8.85 14.22 0.05
N ASP A 76 8.80 14.25 -1.29
CA ASP A 76 7.99 15.22 -2.04
C ASP A 76 7.06 14.53 -3.04
N VAL A 77 5.78 14.45 -2.67
CA VAL A 77 4.72 13.86 -3.49
C VAL A 77 4.55 14.60 -4.81
N ALA A 78 4.73 15.92 -4.86
CA ALA A 78 4.54 16.68 -6.09
C ALA A 78 5.69 16.42 -7.08
N ALA A 79 6.92 16.40 -6.59
CA ALA A 79 8.09 16.06 -7.40
C ALA A 79 8.01 14.63 -7.94
N THR A 80 7.63 13.67 -7.07
CA THR A 80 7.48 12.26 -7.47
C THR A 80 6.32 12.07 -8.46
N LYS A 81 5.21 12.78 -8.27
CA LYS A 81 4.09 12.81 -9.22
C LYS A 81 4.56 13.27 -10.60
N ALA A 82 5.24 14.40 -10.67
CA ALA A 82 5.76 14.94 -11.93
C ALA A 82 6.72 13.94 -12.58
N PHE A 83 7.66 13.37 -11.80
CA PHE A 83 8.63 12.40 -12.28
C PHE A 83 7.99 11.20 -13.00
N TYR A 84 6.98 10.58 -12.38
CA TYR A 84 6.29 9.42 -12.96
C TYR A 84 5.39 9.82 -14.15
N SER A 85 4.69 10.96 -14.07
CA SER A 85 3.81 11.41 -15.16
C SER A 85 4.57 11.83 -16.42
N GLU A 86 5.72 12.49 -16.29
CA GLU A 86 6.61 12.81 -17.41
C GLU A 86 7.13 11.57 -18.15
N ARG A 87 7.06 10.41 -17.49
CA ARG A 87 7.48 9.11 -18.02
C ARG A 87 6.31 8.22 -18.44
N GLY A 88 5.11 8.80 -18.54
CA GLY A 88 3.95 8.14 -19.13
C GLY A 88 3.00 7.48 -18.13
N LEU A 89 3.22 7.59 -16.81
CA LEU A 89 2.23 7.15 -15.83
C LEU A 89 1.13 8.20 -15.68
N ALA A 90 -0.02 7.90 -16.27
CA ALA A 90 -1.22 8.71 -16.10
C ALA A 90 -1.68 8.71 -14.64
N VAL A 91 -2.21 9.84 -14.19
CA VAL A 91 -2.71 10.02 -12.83
C VAL A 91 -4.20 9.69 -12.82
N GLY A 92 -4.59 8.67 -12.07
CA GLY A 92 -5.99 8.32 -11.86
C GLY A 92 -6.65 9.16 -10.79
N LYS A 93 -6.00 9.31 -9.63
CA LYS A 93 -6.52 10.06 -8.47
C LYS A 93 -5.43 10.86 -7.79
N SER A 94 -5.75 12.08 -7.36
CA SER A 94 -4.78 12.96 -6.69
C SER A 94 -5.46 13.84 -5.65
N PHE A 95 -4.85 13.93 -4.46
CA PHE A 95 -5.31 14.79 -3.37
C PHE A 95 -4.19 15.77 -2.99
N GLY A 96 -4.09 16.82 -3.80
CA GLY A 96 -3.06 17.86 -3.65
C GLY A 96 -1.65 17.29 -3.58
N ARG A 97 -0.85 17.78 -2.64
CA ARG A 97 0.54 17.33 -2.39
C ARG A 97 0.64 16.21 -1.36
N LYS A 98 -0.47 15.52 -1.05
CA LYS A 98 -0.50 14.50 0.01
C LYS A 98 -0.55 13.10 -0.54
N TYR A 99 -1.27 12.88 -1.63
CA TYR A 99 -1.50 11.56 -2.22
C TYR A 99 -1.67 11.66 -3.73
N VAL A 100 -1.13 10.69 -4.45
CA VAL A 100 -1.43 10.42 -5.85
C VAL A 100 -1.48 8.92 -6.09
N GLU A 101 -2.40 8.50 -6.95
CA GLU A 101 -2.55 7.14 -7.44
C GLU A 101 -2.51 7.19 -8.97
N PHE A 102 -1.77 6.27 -9.56
CA PHE A 102 -1.56 6.21 -11.00
C PHE A 102 -2.45 5.16 -11.64
N ASP A 103 -2.91 5.46 -12.85
CA ASP A 103 -3.64 4.50 -13.66
C ASP A 103 -2.71 3.35 -14.03
N THR A 104 -3.15 2.14 -13.70
CA THR A 104 -2.39 0.91 -13.88
C THR A 104 -3.27 -0.15 -14.58
N PRO A 105 -3.82 0.16 -15.76
CA PRO A 105 -4.78 -0.71 -16.44
C PRO A 105 -4.14 -2.06 -16.78
N GLY A 106 -4.81 -3.14 -16.39
CA GLY A 106 -4.33 -4.51 -16.61
C GLY A 106 -3.15 -4.93 -15.75
N ALA A 107 -2.62 -4.05 -14.89
CA ALA A 107 -1.58 -4.43 -13.94
C ALA A 107 -2.18 -5.16 -12.73
N ALA A 108 -1.42 -6.11 -12.19
CA ALA A 108 -1.80 -6.79 -10.94
C ALA A 108 -1.63 -5.91 -9.69
N VAL A 109 -0.93 -4.78 -9.82
CA VAL A 109 -0.56 -3.90 -8.71
C VAL A 109 -0.91 -2.46 -9.03
N THR A 110 -1.70 -1.82 -8.17
CA THR A 110 -1.92 -0.38 -8.20
C THR A 110 -0.71 0.35 -7.60
N LEU A 111 -0.21 1.36 -8.31
CA LEU A 111 0.84 2.25 -7.79
C LEU A 111 0.22 3.50 -7.15
N ALA A 112 0.57 3.77 -5.91
CA ALA A 112 0.21 5.00 -5.21
C ALA A 112 1.40 5.58 -4.45
N VAL A 113 1.38 6.89 -4.25
CA VAL A 113 2.44 7.65 -3.59
C VAL A 113 1.81 8.57 -2.55
N GLN A 114 2.39 8.60 -1.35
CA GLN A 114 1.96 9.45 -0.26
C GLN A 114 3.17 9.91 0.56
N GLY A 115 3.04 11.00 1.31
CA GLY A 115 4.12 11.49 2.16
C GLY A 115 4.60 10.43 3.16
N ARG A 116 5.91 10.21 3.27
CA ARG A 116 6.53 9.12 4.05
C ARG A 116 6.03 9.01 5.49
N LYS A 117 5.90 10.14 6.18
CA LYS A 117 5.38 10.19 7.56
C LYS A 117 3.94 9.67 7.66
N ALA A 118 3.10 9.94 6.65
CA ALA A 118 1.72 9.47 6.63
C ALA A 118 1.65 7.96 6.37
N VAL A 119 2.46 7.45 5.43
CA VAL A 119 2.57 6.01 5.16
C VAL A 119 3.02 5.25 6.40
N ALA A 120 4.08 5.72 7.07
CA ALA A 120 4.61 5.11 8.29
C ALA A 120 3.59 5.15 9.44
N LYS A 121 2.93 6.30 9.66
CA LYS A 121 1.85 6.44 10.65
C LYS A 121 0.70 5.47 10.36
N ASN A 122 0.31 5.32 9.10
CA ASN A 122 -0.75 4.40 8.70
C ASN A 122 -0.36 2.96 9.06
N ALA A 123 0.83 2.53 8.64
CA ALA A 123 1.38 1.20 8.88
C ALA A 123 1.77 0.94 10.36
N GLY A 124 1.88 1.96 11.20
CA GLY A 124 2.29 1.82 12.60
C GLY A 124 3.78 1.56 12.79
N VAL A 125 4.62 2.09 11.91
CA VAL A 125 6.09 1.94 11.96
C VAL A 125 6.79 3.28 12.08
N ASP A 126 8.07 3.26 12.44
CA ASP A 126 8.91 4.45 12.48
C ASP A 126 9.10 5.03 11.07
N PRO A 127 8.82 6.33 10.84
CA PRO A 127 9.01 6.98 9.55
C PRO A 127 10.48 7.08 9.09
N ALA A 128 11.46 6.99 9.99
CA ALA A 128 12.86 6.92 9.62
C ALA A 128 13.16 5.62 8.85
N GLY A 129 12.46 4.55 9.22
CA GLY A 129 12.69 3.21 8.70
C GLY A 129 14.05 2.64 9.12
N SER A 130 14.12 1.34 9.30
CA SER A 130 15.38 0.62 9.55
C SER A 130 15.61 -0.53 8.56
N GLY A 131 14.83 -0.55 7.47
CA GLY A 131 14.73 -1.67 6.54
C GLY A 131 15.30 -1.37 5.16
N SER A 132 15.61 -2.43 4.43
CA SER A 132 16.06 -2.36 3.04
C SER A 132 14.91 -2.11 2.07
N ARG A 133 15.15 -1.29 1.03
CA ARG A 133 14.23 -1.08 -0.10
C ARG A 133 14.31 -2.25 -1.11
N ARG A 134 14.19 -3.49 -0.62
CA ARG A 134 14.37 -4.78 -1.37
C ARG A 134 13.27 -5.06 -2.39
N LEU A 135 12.78 -4.03 -3.07
CA LEU A 135 11.73 -4.17 -4.06
C LEU A 135 12.23 -3.54 -5.36
N THR A 136 12.37 -4.38 -6.38
CA THR A 136 12.46 -3.93 -7.77
C THR A 136 11.06 -3.90 -8.33
N VAL A 137 10.66 -2.78 -8.90
CA VAL A 137 9.37 -2.66 -9.59
C VAL A 137 9.57 -2.96 -11.07
N VAL A 138 8.96 -4.03 -11.56
CA VAL A 138 8.98 -4.36 -12.98
C VAL A 138 7.76 -3.76 -13.65
N GLY A 139 7.95 -2.96 -14.71
CA GLY A 139 6.84 -2.29 -15.38
C GLY A 139 7.22 -1.57 -16.67
N GLY A 140 6.24 -0.90 -17.29
CA GLY A 140 6.41 -0.22 -18.58
C GLY A 140 7.34 1.00 -18.58
N LEU A 141 7.92 1.36 -17.42
CA LEU A 141 8.84 2.48 -17.29
C LEU A 141 10.28 2.15 -17.67
N GLY A 142 10.62 0.86 -17.77
CA GLY A 142 12.00 0.39 -17.94
C GLY A 142 12.89 0.78 -16.76
N ALA A 143 14.21 0.60 -16.97
CA ALA A 143 15.20 0.79 -15.93
C ALA A 143 15.33 2.27 -15.50
N LEU A 144 14.95 2.58 -14.26
CA LEU A 144 15.14 3.90 -13.66
C LEU A 144 15.25 3.86 -12.13
N THR A 145 15.68 4.98 -11.56
CA THR A 145 15.61 5.22 -10.10
C THR A 145 14.74 6.45 -9.85
N ASP A 146 13.74 6.32 -8.99
CA ASP A 146 12.85 7.44 -8.65
C ASP A 146 13.52 8.45 -7.69
N PRO A 147 12.91 9.63 -7.45
CA PRO A 147 13.49 10.67 -6.59
C PRO A 147 13.81 10.23 -5.15
N ASP A 148 13.12 9.19 -4.66
CA ASP A 148 13.30 8.64 -3.33
C ASP A 148 14.24 7.42 -3.31
N GLY A 149 14.76 7.00 -4.47
CA GLY A 149 15.74 5.94 -4.62
C GLY A 149 15.15 4.54 -4.80
N TYR A 150 13.88 4.41 -5.20
CA TYR A 150 13.28 3.13 -5.59
C TYR A 150 13.71 2.77 -7.01
N ARG A 151 14.10 1.51 -7.22
CA ARG A 151 14.62 1.01 -8.50
C ARG A 151 13.52 0.31 -9.29
N TRP A 152 13.46 0.65 -10.56
CA TRP A 152 12.55 0.10 -11.57
C TRP A 152 13.37 -0.66 -12.61
N GLU A 153 12.81 -1.75 -13.15
CA GLU A 153 13.39 -2.59 -14.20
C GLU A 153 12.38 -2.87 -15.32
#